data_AF-A0A9D4L481-F1
#
_entry.id   AF-A0A9D4L481-F1
#
_cell.length_a   1.000
_cell.length_b   1.000
_cell.length_c   1.000
_cell.angle_alpha   90.00
_cell.angle_beta   90.00
_cell.angle_gamma   90.00
#
_symmetry.space_group_name_H-M   'P 1'
#
loop_
_entity.id
_entity.type
_entity.pdbx_description
1 polymer ?
#
loop_
_entity_poly.entity_id
_entity_poly.type
_entity_poly.pdbx_seq_one_letter_code
_entity_poly.pdbx_strand_id
1 'polypeptide(L)' 'MQEKTYIFAENSARLCLIINRRKSKVFRTNAPNDTTITVQGEALEELDSSTFLGSILNNHKERIQISEPTSVNNE' A
#
# COMPACT_ATOMS: atom_id res chain seq x y z
N MET A 1 -6.47 -3.73 -8.00
CA MET A 1 -5.24 -3.98 -7.21
C MET A 1 -4.14 -2.92 -7.42
N GLN A 2 -4.03 -2.35 -8.62
CA GLN A 2 -3.09 -1.25 -8.94
C GLN A 2 -3.31 -0.01 -8.05
N GLU A 3 -4.56 0.32 -7.73
CA GLU A 3 -4.94 1.46 -6.90
C GLU A 3 -4.25 1.50 -5.52
N LYS A 4 -4.19 0.38 -4.79
CA LYS A 4 -3.53 0.32 -3.48
C LYS A 4 -2.01 0.54 -3.57
N THR A 5 -1.39 0.03 -4.63
CA THR A 5 0.05 0.19 -4.87
C THR A 5 0.40 1.63 -5.24
N TYR A 6 -0.46 2.26 -6.05
CA TYR A 6 -0.35 3.68 -6.41
C TYR A 6 -0.47 4.57 -5.16
N ILE A 7 -1.50 4.35 -4.33
CA ILE A 7 -1.70 5.09 -3.07
C ILE A 7 -0.50 4.92 -2.13
N PHE A 8 0.06 3.71 -2.03
CA PHE A 8 1.25 3.46 -1.20
C PHE A 8 2.48 4.22 -1.70
N ALA A 9 2.71 4.24 -3.01
CA ALA A 9 3.82 4.97 -3.63
C ALA A 9 3.66 6.49 -3.47
N GLU A 10 2.45 7.02 -3.71
CA GLU A 10 2.15 8.45 -3.54
C GLU A 10 2.33 8.89 -2.09
N ASN A 11 1.79 8.15 -1.13
CA ASN A 11 1.94 8.47 0.29
C ASN A 11 3.40 8.38 0.75
N SER A 12 4.15 7.38 0.26
CA SER A 12 5.58 7.29 0.56
C SER A 12 6.35 8.50 0.04
N ALA A 13 6.04 8.96 -1.17
CA ALA A 13 6.63 10.18 -1.74
C ALA A 13 6.25 11.44 -0.94
N ARG A 14 4.98 11.58 -0.55
CA ARG A 14 4.49 12.70 0.30
C ARG A 14 5.16 12.73 1.67
N LEU A 15 5.47 11.56 2.24
CA LEU A 15 6.12 11.42 3.54
C LEU A 15 7.65 11.41 3.45
N CYS A 16 8.23 11.63 2.26
CA CYS A 16 9.67 11.51 2.00
C CYS A 16 10.28 10.17 2.46
N LEU A 17 9.49 9.09 2.42
CA LEU A 17 9.91 7.75 2.79
C LEU A 17 10.60 7.07 1.60
N ILE A 18 11.80 6.55 1.84
CA ILE A 18 12.54 5.76 0.85
C ILE A 18 12.14 4.30 1.01
N ILE A 19 11.49 3.75 -0.01
CA ILE A 19 11.17 2.32 -0.08
C ILE A 19 12.43 1.55 -0.46
N ASN A 20 12.96 0.74 0.46
CA ASN A 20 14.06 -0.17 0.15
C ASN A 20 13.52 -1.46 -0.49
N ARG A 21 13.56 -1.52 -1.81
CA ARG A 21 13.03 -2.62 -2.63
C ARG A 21 13.58 -3.99 -2.26
N ARG A 22 14.85 -4.09 -1.82
CA ARG A 22 15.47 -5.36 -1.41
C ARG A 22 15.03 -5.84 -0.03
N LYS A 23 14.54 -4.94 0.83
CA LYS A 23 14.07 -5.25 2.19
C LYS A 23 12.54 -5.35 2.28
N SER A 24 11.83 -4.74 1.35
CA SER A 24 10.37 -4.78 1.29
C SER A 24 9.88 -6.16 0.81
N LYS A 25 8.95 -6.74 1.56
CA LYS A 25 8.27 -8.00 1.23
C LYS A 25 6.77 -7.87 1.44
N VAL A 26 6.00 -8.68 0.74
CA VAL A 26 4.54 -8.69 0.82
C VAL A 26 4.08 -9.68 1.88
N PHE A 27 3.37 -9.21 2.89
CA PHE A 27 2.73 -10.08 3.87
C PHE A 27 1.29 -10.36 3.43
N ARG A 28 0.99 -11.60 3.05
CA ARG A 28 -0.36 -12.04 2.63
C ARG A 28 -1.13 -12.60 3.82
N THR A 29 -2.30 -12.05 4.11
CA THR A 29 -3.08 -12.43 5.31
C THR A 29 -4.31 -13.27 5.03
N ASN A 30 -4.97 -13.09 3.87
CA ASN A 30 -6.23 -13.76 3.56
C ASN A 30 -6.34 -14.05 2.04
N ALA A 31 -6.51 -15.33 1.70
CA ALA A 31 -6.72 -15.94 0.38
C ALA A 31 -5.48 -16.10 -0.54
N PRO A 32 -5.41 -17.21 -1.32
CA PRO A 32 -4.42 -17.39 -2.38
C PRO A 32 -4.69 -16.33 -3.45
N ASN A 33 -3.95 -15.23 -3.35
CA ASN A 33 -4.06 -14.13 -4.26
C ASN A 33 -2.78 -14.10 -5.08
N ASP A 34 -2.82 -14.67 -6.29
CA ASP A 34 -1.66 -14.80 -7.20
C ASP A 34 -1.15 -13.47 -7.76
N THR A 35 -1.70 -12.36 -7.29
CA THR A 35 -1.31 -11.06 -7.82
C THR A 35 0.04 -10.65 -7.28
N THR A 36 0.93 -10.37 -8.23
CA THR A 36 2.28 -9.89 -7.99
C THR A 36 2.24 -8.40 -7.69
N ILE A 37 2.81 -7.98 -6.55
CA ILE A 37 2.95 -6.56 -6.22
C ILE A 37 4.30 -6.08 -6.75
N THR A 38 4.26 -5.07 -7.62
CA THR A 38 5.48 -4.47 -8.19
C THR A 38 5.72 -3.07 -7.64
N VAL A 39 6.93 -2.80 -7.18
CA VAL A 39 7.38 -1.45 -6.80
C VAL A 39 8.44 -0.99 -7.80
N GLN A 40 8.12 0.07 -8.55
CA GLN A 40 8.99 0.60 -9.60
C GLN A 40 9.44 -0.50 -10.58
N GLY A 41 8.50 -1.34 -11.03
CA GLY A 41 8.75 -2.42 -11.99
C GLY A 41 9.42 -3.69 -11.43
N GLU A 42 9.82 -3.74 -10.16
CA GLU A 42 10.31 -4.99 -9.53
C GLU A 42 9.22 -5.64 -8.69
N ALA A 43 9.00 -6.94 -8.90
CA ALA A 43 8.12 -7.76 -8.08
C ALA A 43 8.70 -7.95 -6.67
N LEU A 44 7.89 -7.73 -5.65
CA LEU A 44 8.28 -7.99 -4.26
C LEU A 44 8.04 -9.47 -3.90
N GLU A 45 8.99 -10.05 -3.17
CA GLU A 45 8.87 -11.39 -2.61
C GLU A 45 7.77 -11.46 -1.54
N GLU A 46 7.18 -12.64 -1.38
CA GLU A 46 6.26 -12.93 -0.28
C GLU A 46 7.04 -13.11 1.05
N LEU A 47 6.42 -12.69 2.15
CA LEU A 47 6.96 -12.79 3.49
C LEU A 47 6.31 -13.97 4.22
N ASP A 48 7.09 -15.02 4.49
CA ASP A 48 6.59 -16.23 5.16
C ASP A 48 6.30 -16.01 6.65
N SER A 49 7.18 -15.29 7.36
CA SER A 49 7.00 -14.97 8.77
C SER A 49 7.71 -13.67 9.13
N SER A 50 7.14 -12.93 10.09
CA SER A 50 7.77 -11.74 10.64
C SER A 50 7.42 -11.55 12.10
N THR A 51 8.34 -10.98 12.86
CA THR A 51 8.10 -10.53 14.24
C THR A 51 8.01 -9.01 14.21
N PHE A 52 6.80 -8.48 14.34
CA PHE A 52 6.57 -7.04 14.44
C PHE A 52 6.74 -6.61 15.90
N LEU A 53 7.90 -6.04 16.24
CA LEU A 53 8.09 -5.35 17.53
C LEU A 53 7.30 -4.04 17.48
N GLY A 54 6.10 -4.06 18.07
CA GLY A 54 5.14 -2.97 17.95
C GLY A 54 5.70 -1.60 18.36
N SER A 55 5.44 -0.60 17.54
CA SER A 55 5.40 0.81 17.94
C SER A 55 4.20 1.45 17.26
N ILE A 56 3.24 1.91 18.06
CA ILE A 56 2.05 2.60 17.58
C ILE A 56 2.45 4.04 17.26
N LEU A 57 2.47 4.41 15.98
CA LEU A 57 2.59 5.81 15.58
C LEU A 57 1.22 6.48 15.77
N ASN A 58 1.18 7.44 16.69
CA ASN A 58 0.01 8.22 17.05
C ASN A 58 -0.71 8.83 15.83
N ASN A 59 -2.03 8.73 15.86
CA ASN A 59 -2.98 9.13 14.82
C ASN A 59 -3.05 10.66 14.70
N HIS A 60 -2.33 11.28 13.76
CA HIS A 60 -2.79 12.57 13.24
C HIS A 60 -3.99 12.29 12.35
N LYS A 61 -5.19 12.54 12.90
CA LYS A 61 -6.47 12.53 12.18
C LYS A 61 -6.44 13.59 11.08
N GLU A 62 -5.96 13.24 9.90
CA GLU A 62 -6.51 13.83 8.70
C GLU A 62 -7.35 12.76 8.03
N ARG A 63 -8.66 12.95 8.19
CA ARG A 63 -9.69 12.08 7.65
C ARG A 63 -9.59 12.18 6.13
N ILE A 64 -8.91 11.22 5.49
CA ILE A 64 -8.95 11.09 4.04
C ILE A 64 -10.40 10.77 3.68
N GLN A 65 -11.15 11.82 3.30
CA GLN A 65 -12.44 11.66 2.70
C GLN A 65 -12.19 11.14 1.29
N ILE A 66 -12.35 9.83 1.11
CA ILE A 66 -12.59 9.26 -0.20
C ILE A 66 -13.98 9.76 -0.61
N SER A 67 -14.02 10.87 -1.35
CA SER A 67 -15.22 11.33 -2.02
C SER A 67 -15.63 10.25 -3.03
N GLU A 68 -16.89 9.79 -2.93
CA GLU A 68 -17.47 8.85 -3.90
C GLU A 68 -17.34 9.44 -5.32
N PRO A 69 -17.00 8.63 -6.34
CA PRO A 69 -16.98 9.12 -7.70
C PRO A 69 -18.38 9.60 -8.07
N THR A 70 -18.50 10.89 -8.36
CA THR A 70 -19.74 11.48 -8.87
C THR A 70 -20.12 10.74 -10.14
N SER A 71 -21.24 10.02 -10.10
CA SER A 71 -21.90 9.52 -11.31
C SER A 71 -22.19 10.73 -12.20
N VAL A 72 -21.41 10.87 -13.27
CA VAL A 72 -21.74 11.77 -14.37
C VAL A 72 -22.97 11.17 -15.04
N ASN A 73 -24.14 11.68 -14.68
CA ASN A 73 -25.36 11.42 -15.41
C ASN A 73 -25.24 12.13 -16.75
N ASN A 74 -25.07 11.35 -17.81
CA ASN A 74 -25.37 11.78 -19.16
C ASN A 74 -26.86 11.49 -19.39
N GLU A 75 -27.68 12.53 -19.37
CA GLU A 75 -28.89 12.72 -20.21
C GLU A 75 -29.39 14.16 -20.09
#